data_AF-A0A844T089-F1
#
_entry.id   AF-A0A844T089-F1
#
_cell.length_a   1.000
_cell.length_b   1.000
_cell.length_c   1.000
_cell.angle_alpha   90.00
_cell.angle_beta   90.00
_cell.angle_gamma   90.00
#
_symmetry.space_group_name_H-M   'P 1'
#
loop_
_entity.id
_entity.type
_entity.pdbx_description
1 polymer ?
#
loop_
_entity_poly.entity_id
_entity_poly.type
_entity_poly.pdbx_seq_one_letter_code
_entity_poly.pdbx_strand_id
1 'polypeptide(L)'
;MVSHYESTSKDGRKFTYYRHNAFQGRFRWLGGKWYLEITPTYRFTFNGKDLDRFHEKRLSGIKPIEKNRSVLSQLLIWQAILRAPWTKVDRARLLEFALAGVLSLRTHGRRFTHAAGLAD
;
A
#
# COMPACT_ATOMS: atom_id res chain seq x y z
N MET A 1 0.53 5.90 -8.01
CA MET A 1 1.37 6.15 -9.19
C MET A 1 2.16 4.88 -9.50
N VAL A 2 2.28 4.53 -10.77
CA VAL A 2 2.94 3.30 -11.23
C VAL A 2 4.12 3.69 -12.11
N SER A 3 5.28 3.06 -11.89
CA SER A 3 6.47 3.21 -12.72
C SER A 3 6.76 1.90 -13.44
N HIS A 4 7.08 1.98 -14.72
CA HIS A 4 7.37 0.83 -15.58
C HIS A 4 8.87 0.62 -15.67
N TYR A 5 9.29 -0.63 -15.61
CA TYR A 5 10.71 -0.99 -15.67
C TYR A 5 10.93 -2.23 -16.51
N GLU A 6 12.13 -2.30 -17.08
CA GLU A 6 12.64 -3.47 -17.76
C GLU A 6 13.96 -3.92 -17.12
N SER A 7 14.23 -5.22 -17.18
CA SER A 7 15.52 -5.78 -16.77
C SER A 7 15.91 -6.92 -17.70
N THR A 8 17.20 -7.04 -18.00
CA THR A 8 17.74 -8.10 -18.86
C THR A 8 18.53 -9.07 -17.98
N SER A 9 18.22 -10.36 -18.10
CA SER A 9 19.01 -11.43 -17.46
C SER A 9 20.36 -11.63 -18.15
N LYS A 10 21.27 -12.35 -17.48
CA LYS A 10 22.57 -12.71 -18.06
C LYS A 10 22.44 -13.48 -19.37
N ASP A 11 21.38 -14.27 -19.52
CA ASP A 11 21.07 -15.05 -20.73
C ASP A 11 20.32 -14.24 -21.81
N GLY A 12 20.26 -12.91 -21.68
CA GLY A 12 19.64 -12.01 -22.67
C GLY A 12 18.12 -11.90 -22.60
N ARG A 13 17.42 -12.69 -21.78
CA ARG A 13 15.95 -12.57 -21.62
C ARG A 13 15.58 -11.25 -20.95
N LYS A 14 14.60 -10.55 -21.52
CA LYS A 14 14.03 -9.31 -20.98
C LYS A 14 12.82 -9.61 -20.09
N PHE A 15 12.69 -8.85 -19.01
CA PHE A 15 11.59 -8.93 -18.05
C PHE A 15 11.06 -7.53 -17.78
N THR A 16 9.77 -7.34 -18.01
CA THR A 16 9.04 -6.12 -17.63
C THR A 16 8.43 -6.31 -16.25
N TYR A 17 8.46 -5.24 -15.45
CA TYR A 17 7.84 -5.20 -14.14
C TYR A 17 7.42 -3.77 -13.79
N TYR A 18 6.53 -3.66 -12.81
CA TYR A 18 5.92 -2.41 -12.40
C TYR A 18 6.20 -2.18 -10.93
N ARG A 19 6.45 -0.93 -10.57
CA ARG A 19 6.55 -0.46 -9.18
C ARG A 19 5.36 0.42 -8.86
N HIS A 20 4.65 0.07 -7.80
CA HIS A 20 3.52 0.82 -7.27
C HIS A 20 3.92 1.48 -5.96
N ASN A 21 3.52 2.73 -5.78
CA ASN A 21 3.54 3.33 -4.43
C ASN A 21 2.59 2.53 -3.54
N ALA A 22 3.05 2.17 -2.35
CA ALA A 22 2.28 1.51 -1.31
C ALA A 22 2.58 2.14 0.05
N PHE A 23 1.88 1.70 1.08
CA PHE A 23 2.23 2.02 2.46
C PHE A 23 1.86 0.87 3.40
N GLN A 24 2.55 0.78 4.52
CA GLN A 24 2.10 0.05 5.70
C GLN A 24 1.41 1.04 6.64
N GLY A 25 0.21 0.69 7.09
CA GLY A 25 -0.61 1.54 7.96
C GLY A 25 -0.80 0.94 9.34
N ARG A 26 -0.71 1.76 10.38
CA ARG A 26 -1.04 1.36 11.77
C ARG A 26 -1.82 2.46 12.48
N PHE A 27 -2.94 2.12 13.09
CA PHE A 27 -3.66 3.06 13.95
C PHE A 27 -2.93 3.21 15.30
N ARG A 28 -2.76 4.46 15.73
CA ARG A 28 -2.12 4.84 16.99
C ARG A 28 -3.06 5.73 17.80
N TRP A 29 -3.16 5.46 19.09
CA TRP A 29 -3.87 6.31 20.03
C TRP A 29 -2.87 7.25 20.72
N LEU A 30 -3.00 8.56 20.51
CA LEU A 30 -2.09 9.57 21.05
C LEU A 30 -2.91 10.79 21.47
N GLY A 31 -2.69 11.32 22.69
CA GLY A 31 -3.34 12.56 23.15
C GLY A 31 -4.87 12.55 23.05
N GLY A 32 -5.51 11.39 23.31
CA GLY A 32 -6.97 11.26 23.26
C GLY A 32 -7.56 11.18 21.85
N LYS A 33 -6.74 10.96 20.81
CA LYS A 33 -7.20 10.88 19.42
C LYS A 33 -6.56 9.70 18.69
N TRP A 34 -7.28 9.16 17.71
CA TRP A 34 -6.76 8.16 16.77
C TRP A 34 -6.03 8.84 15.62
N TYR A 35 -4.85 8.33 15.30
CA TYR A 35 -4.03 8.72 14.15
C TYR A 35 -3.72 7.48 13.31
N LEU A 36 -3.62 7.65 11.99
CA LEU A 36 -3.05 6.64 11.10
C LEU A 36 -1.58 6.96 10.88
N GLU A 37 -0.71 6.13 11.43
CA GLU A 37 0.72 6.10 11.11
C GLU A 37 0.89 5.46 9.73
N ILE A 38 1.64 6.14 8.86
CA ILE A 38 1.88 5.70 7.48
C ILE A 38 3.39 5.52 7.30
N THR A 39 3.80 4.32 6.93
CA THR A 39 5.17 4.02 6.50
C THR A 39 5.15 3.74 4.99
N PRO A 40 5.64 4.67 4.14
CA PRO A 40 5.69 4.44 2.70
C PRO A 40 6.52 3.20 2.34
N THR A 41 6.08 2.49 1.30
CA THR A 41 6.78 1.32 0.74
C THR A 41 6.40 1.14 -0.73
N TYR A 42 6.90 0.08 -1.37
CA TYR A 42 6.60 -0.22 -2.76
C TYR A 42 6.07 -1.64 -2.92
N ARG A 43 5.13 -1.81 -3.86
CA ARG A 43 4.71 -3.12 -4.36
C ARG A 43 5.27 -3.31 -5.76
N PHE A 44 5.83 -4.48 -6.03
CA PHE A 44 6.30 -4.83 -7.37
C PHE A 44 5.42 -5.90 -7.98
N THR A 45 5.05 -5.74 -9.25
CA THR A 45 4.21 -6.69 -9.98
C THR A 45 4.77 -6.95 -11.35
N PHE A 46 4.63 -8.16 -11.90
CA PHE A 46 5.14 -8.46 -13.25
C PHE A 46 4.15 -8.10 -14.38
N ASN A 47 2.84 -8.08 -14.08
CA ASN A 47 1.78 -7.77 -15.06
C ASN A 47 0.90 -6.58 -14.65
N GLY A 48 1.36 -5.80 -13.65
CA GLY A 48 0.60 -4.69 -13.07
C GLY A 48 -0.32 -5.08 -11.91
N LYS A 49 -0.50 -6.38 -11.62
CA LYS A 49 -1.39 -6.88 -10.56
C LYS A 49 -0.70 -7.91 -9.67
N ASP A 50 -0.18 -8.97 -10.27
CA ASP A 50 0.39 -10.12 -9.57
C ASP A 50 1.82 -9.84 -9.11
N LEU A 51 2.17 -10.38 -7.94
CA LEU A 51 3.45 -10.15 -7.29
C LEU A 51 4.64 -10.51 -8.19
N ASP A 52 5.57 -9.58 -8.36
CA ASP A 52 6.84 -9.87 -9.02
C ASP A 52 7.65 -10.88 -8.21
N ARG A 53 8.15 -11.91 -8.88
CA ARG A 53 8.96 -12.97 -8.24
C ARG A 53 10.23 -12.45 -7.56
N PHE A 54 10.72 -11.27 -7.93
CA PHE A 54 11.89 -10.63 -7.35
C PHE A 54 11.54 -9.47 -6.41
N HIS A 55 10.29 -9.41 -5.92
CA HIS A 55 9.79 -8.32 -5.09
C HIS A 55 10.70 -7.93 -3.94
N GLU A 56 11.07 -8.88 -3.07
CA GLU A 56 11.90 -8.60 -1.89
C GLU A 56 13.26 -8.03 -2.26
N LYS A 57 13.90 -8.62 -3.27
CA LYS A 57 15.20 -8.17 -3.79
C LYS A 57 15.13 -6.77 -4.40
N ARG A 58 14.04 -6.45 -5.11
CA ARG A 58 13.83 -5.11 -5.70
C ARG A 58 13.51 -4.08 -4.62
N LEU A 59 12.72 -4.47 -3.62
CA LEU A 59 12.36 -3.61 -2.49
C LEU A 59 13.59 -3.26 -1.64
N SER A 60 14.44 -4.24 -1.34
CA SER A 60 15.69 -4.01 -0.61
C SER A 60 16.66 -3.11 -1.38
N GLY A 61 16.66 -3.16 -2.72
CA GLY A 61 17.49 -2.31 -3.57
C GLY A 61 17.06 -0.83 -3.60
N ILE A 62 15.80 -0.52 -3.29
CA ILE A 62 15.30 0.87 -3.26
C ILE A 62 15.66 1.57 -1.96
N LYS A 63 15.56 0.88 -0.82
CA LYS A 63 15.73 1.50 0.52
C LYS A 63 17.00 2.36 0.64
N PRO A 64 18.18 1.95 0.13
CA PRO A 64 19.40 2.76 0.23
C PRO A 64 19.39 4.02 -0.66
N ILE A 65 18.58 4.04 -1.72
CA ILE A 65 18.54 5.09 -2.74
C ILE A 65 17.45 6.13 -2.43
N GLU A 66 16.47 5.76 -1.60
CA GLU A 66 15.34 6.61 -1.26
C GLU A 66 15.76 7.77 -0.34
N LYS A 67 15.77 8.99 -0.89
CA LYS A 67 16.10 10.21 -0.16
C LYS A 67 14.87 10.76 0.57
N ASN A 68 15.08 11.52 1.66
CA ASN A 68 14.02 12.13 2.48
C ASN A 68 12.92 12.86 1.68
N ARG A 69 13.26 13.54 0.59
CA ARG A 69 12.26 14.21 -0.28
C ARG A 69 11.27 13.23 -0.90
N SER A 70 11.71 12.03 -1.29
CA SER A 70 10.85 11.02 -1.90
C SER A 70 9.85 10.45 -0.88
N VAL A 71 10.26 10.29 0.37
CA VAL A 71 9.39 9.83 1.47
C VAL A 71 8.30 10.87 1.76
N LEU A 72 8.67 12.16 1.85
CA LEU A 72 7.70 13.24 2.07
C LEU A 72 6.66 13.33 0.95
N SER A 73 7.10 13.28 -0.32
CA SER A 73 6.17 13.30 -1.45
C SER A 73 5.17 12.14 -1.41
N GLN A 74 5.61 10.94 -1.00
CA GLN A 74 4.72 9.79 -0.85
C GLN A 74 3.70 10.00 0.28
N LEU A 75 4.13 10.52 1.43
CA LEU A 75 3.23 10.83 2.54
C LEU A 75 2.16 11.83 2.14
N LEU A 76 2.53 12.90 1.42
CA LEU A 76 1.57 13.91 0.95
C LEU A 76 0.53 13.33 -0.03
N ILE A 77 0.95 12.44 -0.93
CA ILE A 77 0.03 11.73 -1.84
C ILE A 77 -0.97 10.90 -1.03
N TRP A 78 -0.49 10.13 -0.05
CA TRP A 78 -1.38 9.30 0.78
C TRP A 78 -2.32 10.15 1.63
N GLN A 79 -1.83 11.24 2.21
CA GLN A 79 -2.67 12.19 2.94
C GLN A 79 -3.78 12.76 2.06
N ALA A 80 -3.45 13.17 0.83
CA ALA A 80 -4.42 13.71 -0.12
C ALA A 80 -5.47 12.66 -0.51
N ILE A 81 -5.03 11.43 -0.83
CA ILE A 81 -5.92 10.32 -1.20
C ILE A 81 -6.86 9.94 -0.06
N LEU A 82 -6.32 9.77 1.16
CA LEU A 82 -7.09 9.30 2.31
C LEU A 82 -8.06 10.36 2.87
N ARG A 83 -7.81 11.64 2.58
CA ARG A 83 -8.70 12.76 2.94
C ARG A 83 -9.67 13.12 1.83
N ALA A 84 -9.45 12.64 0.60
CA ALA A 84 -10.34 12.92 -0.50
C ALA A 84 -11.73 12.30 -0.24
N PRO A 85 -12.82 12.98 -0.63
CA PRO A 85 -14.16 12.39 -0.55
C PRO A 85 -14.20 11.04 -1.27
N TRP A 86 -14.75 10.03 -0.60
CA TRP A 86 -14.81 8.64 -1.05
C TRP A 86 -15.44 8.43 -2.44
N THR A 87 -16.22 9.39 -2.93
CA THR A 87 -16.83 9.39 -4.27
C THR A 87 -15.88 9.74 -5.40
N LYS A 88 -14.74 10.40 -5.11
CA LYS A 88 -13.75 10.82 -6.11
C LYS A 88 -12.62 9.80 -6.30
N VAL A 89 -12.70 8.67 -5.62
CA VAL A 89 -11.63 7.71 -5.43
C VAL A 89 -12.05 6.39 -6.06
N ASP A 90 -11.52 6.06 -7.23
CA ASP A 90 -11.80 4.79 -7.92
C ASP A 90 -11.34 3.60 -7.06
N ARG A 91 -12.29 2.96 -6.37
CA ARG A 91 -12.04 1.84 -5.44
C ARG A 91 -11.21 0.70 -6.03
N ALA A 92 -11.39 0.40 -7.32
CA ALA A 92 -10.72 -0.71 -7.99
C ALA A 92 -9.19 -0.54 -8.10
N ARG A 93 -8.66 0.68 -7.92
CA ARG A 93 -7.23 0.97 -8.12
C ARG A 93 -6.43 1.17 -6.84
N LEU A 94 -7.08 1.21 -5.67
CA LEU A 94 -6.45 1.67 -4.44
C LEU A 94 -6.26 0.61 -3.36
N LEU A 95 -6.92 -0.55 -3.46
CA LEU A 95 -6.87 -1.55 -2.40
C LEU A 95 -6.87 -2.97 -2.99
N GLU A 96 -5.70 -3.47 -3.37
CA GLU A 96 -5.38 -4.90 -3.25
C GLU A 96 -4.24 -5.03 -2.23
N PHE A 97 -4.58 -5.43 -1.01
CA PHE A 97 -3.63 -5.77 0.04
C PHE A 97 -3.90 -7.21 0.52
N ALA A 98 -3.04 -8.14 0.11
CA ALA A 98 -2.87 -9.49 0.66
C ALA A 98 -1.47 -9.96 0.22
N LEU A 99 -0.55 -10.49 1.02
CA LEU A 99 -0.46 -11.07 2.38
C LEU A 99 0.93 -10.66 2.97
N ALA A 100 1.24 -10.71 4.27
CA ALA A 100 0.85 -11.65 5.31
C ALA A 100 0.82 -11.00 6.70
N GLY A 101 -0.19 -11.36 7.51
CA GLY A 101 -0.35 -10.96 8.92
C GLY A 101 -1.46 -9.93 9.15
N VAL A 102 -2.72 -10.39 9.10
CA VAL A 102 -3.93 -9.66 9.58
C VAL A 102 -4.35 -8.41 8.79
N LEU A 103 -5.18 -8.59 7.75
CA LEU A 103 -6.59 -8.14 7.73
C LEU A 103 -7.24 -8.68 6.45
N SER A 104 -8.27 -9.52 6.58
CA SER A 104 -9.16 -9.89 5.48
C SER A 104 -10.36 -8.96 5.51
N LEU A 105 -10.58 -8.19 4.44
CA LEU A 105 -11.87 -7.54 4.23
C LEU A 105 -12.65 -8.33 3.17
N ARG A 106 -13.43 -9.31 3.63
CA ARG A 106 -14.51 -9.89 2.83
C ARG A 106 -15.64 -8.88 2.78
N THR A 107 -15.93 -8.35 1.60
CA THR A 107 -17.20 -7.68 1.34
C THR A 107 -18.28 -8.75 1.14
N HIS A 108 -19.16 -8.92 2.12
CA HIS A 108 -20.50 -9.40 1.85
C HIS A 108 -21.47 -8.54 2.64
N GLY A 109 -22.39 -7.90 1.91
CA GLY A 109 -23.41 -7.06 2.50
C GLY A 109 -24.22 -7.85 3.51
N ARG A 110 -24.13 -7.47 4.78
CA ARG A 110 -25.25 -7.46 5.73
C ARG A 110 -24.90 -6.64 6.96
N ARG A 111 -25.95 -6.02 7.50
CA ARG A 111 -26.00 -4.88 8.39
C ARG A 111 -25.17 -5.00 9.67
N PHE A 112 -24.65 -3.86 10.11
CA PHE A 112 -24.23 -3.61 11.48
C PHE A 112 -25.45 -3.60 12.41
N THR A 113 -25.41 -4.37 13.48
CA THR A 113 -26.17 -4.07 14.70
C THR A 113 -25.20 -3.82 15.85
N HIS A 114 -25.37 -2.64 16.43
CA HIS A 114 -24.68 -2.11 17.58
C HIS A 114 -25.09 -2.88 18.84
N ALA A 115 -24.16 -3.18 19.74
CA ALA A 115 -24.46 -3.41 21.14
C ALA A 115 -23.34 -2.75 21.96
N ALA A 116 -23.68 -1.59 22.52
CA ALA A 116 -22.95 -1.03 23.64
C ALA A 116 -23.31 -1.88 24.87
N GLY A 117 -22.32 -2.37 25.60
CA GLY A 117 -22.49 -3.02 26.90
C GLY A 117 -21.60 -2.31 27.92
N LEU A 118 -22.27 -1.60 28.84
CA LEU A 118 -21.75 -1.07 30.10
C LEU A 118 -21.61 -2.20 31.13
N ALA A 119 -20.73 -1.95 32.12
CA ALA A 119 -20.66 -2.55 33.48
C ALA A 119 -20.14 -4.00 33.57
N ASP A 120 -19.28 -4.39 34.53
CA ASP A 120 -18.79 -3.80 35.79
C ASP A 120 -17.27 -3.98 35.95
#